data_AF-F6AKJ1-F1
#
_entry.id   AF-F6AKJ1-F1
#
_cell.length_a   1.000
_cell.length_b   1.000
_cell.length_c   1.000
_cell.angle_alpha   90.00
_cell.angle_beta   90.00
_cell.angle_gamma   90.00
#
_symmetry.space_group_name_H-M   'P 1'
#
loop_
_entity.id
_entity.type
_entity.pdbx_description
1 polymer ?
#
loop_
_entity_poly.entity_id
_entity_poly.type
_entity_poly.pdbx_seq_one_letter_code
_entity_poly.pdbx_strand_id
1 'polypeptide(L)'
;MTRGKKILVFTGTLALALFTLSPWSAESCLQGRYSSQGTLLLADGSSTQVSHTVQFSDQRFYGLSRQQGMIVEFDGRVEKRQKGHFQLIVEKGNASKLDANADDYSLFAHLFLQRTGSVINLTAIDDCLYATETSQVYCRD
;
A
#
# COMPACT_ATOMS: atom_id res chain seq x y z
N MET A 1 3.93 -46.17 74.42
CA MET A 1 2.69 -45.63 73.85
C MET A 1 3.00 -44.90 72.55
N THR A 2 2.41 -45.40 71.45
CA THR A 2 1.99 -44.71 70.20
C THR A 2 2.93 -43.70 69.53
N ARG A 3 3.59 -44.02 68.39
CA ARG A 3 3.07 -44.16 67.00
C ARG A 3 2.95 -42.81 66.29
N GLY A 4 3.72 -42.59 65.22
CA GLY A 4 3.45 -41.47 64.31
C GLY A 4 4.54 -41.09 63.29
N LYS A 5 5.12 -42.05 62.57
CA LYS A 5 5.93 -41.77 61.37
C LYS A 5 4.95 -41.37 60.24
N LYS A 6 5.04 -40.16 59.70
CA LYS A 6 4.39 -39.78 58.44
C LYS A 6 5.40 -39.07 57.54
N ILE A 7 6.00 -39.88 56.68
CA ILE A 7 6.68 -39.45 55.45
C ILE A 7 5.58 -39.01 54.49
N LEU A 8 5.70 -37.81 53.94
CA LEU A 8 4.89 -37.37 52.80
C LEU A 8 5.84 -36.96 51.68
N VAL A 9 6.17 -37.95 50.85
CA VAL A 9 6.59 -37.76 49.46
C VAL A 9 5.31 -37.82 48.65
N PHE A 10 5.09 -36.92 47.69
CA PHE A 10 4.58 -37.26 46.35
C PHE A 10 4.50 -36.00 45.48
N THR A 11 5.21 -36.05 44.34
CA THR A 11 4.89 -35.49 43.00
C THR A 11 4.71 -33.97 42.85
N GLY A 12 5.43 -33.24 42.00
CA GLY A 12 5.98 -33.60 40.69
C GLY A 12 5.02 -33.17 39.58
N THR A 13 5.18 -31.95 39.06
CA THR A 13 4.83 -31.59 37.67
C THR A 13 5.60 -30.35 37.23
N LEU A 14 6.51 -30.61 36.30
CA LEU A 14 7.26 -29.70 35.47
C LEU A 14 6.28 -28.98 34.52
N ALA A 15 5.93 -27.73 34.81
CA ALA A 15 5.19 -26.89 33.87
C ALA A 15 6.19 -26.22 32.92
N LEU A 16 6.52 -26.91 31.82
CA LEU A 16 7.09 -26.24 30.64
C LEU A 16 6.06 -25.22 30.15
N ALA A 17 6.26 -23.96 30.48
CA ALA A 17 5.62 -22.87 29.78
C ALA A 17 6.21 -22.84 28.36
N LEU A 18 5.57 -23.57 27.45
CA LEU A 18 5.64 -23.32 26.01
C LEU A 18 5.15 -21.89 25.80
N PHE A 19 6.08 -20.93 25.81
CA PHE A 19 5.85 -19.64 25.19
C PHE A 19 5.55 -19.94 23.74
N THR A 20 4.27 -19.82 23.40
CA THR A 20 3.78 -19.83 22.03
C THR A 20 4.61 -18.82 21.28
N LEU A 21 5.47 -19.29 20.37
CA LEU A 21 5.96 -18.50 19.26
C LEU A 21 4.70 -18.05 18.52
N SER A 22 4.19 -16.87 18.85
CA SER A 22 3.23 -16.18 18.00
C SER A 22 3.87 -16.16 16.61
N PRO A 23 3.23 -16.73 15.57
CA PRO A 23 3.78 -16.60 14.24
C PRO A 23 3.91 -15.11 14.01
N TRP A 24 5.15 -14.67 13.80
CA TRP A 24 5.48 -13.32 13.36
C TRP A 24 4.39 -12.92 12.38
N SER A 25 3.60 -11.91 12.74
CA SER A 25 2.55 -11.38 11.91
C SER A 25 3.13 -11.19 10.52
N ALA A 26 2.62 -11.95 9.54
CA ALA A 26 2.92 -11.72 8.13
C ALA A 26 2.76 -10.22 7.92
N GLU A 27 3.90 -9.58 7.71
CA GLU A 27 4.07 -8.16 7.92
C GLU A 27 3.21 -7.47 6.83
N SER A 28 2.01 -7.00 7.19
CA SER A 28 0.84 -6.87 6.31
C SER A 28 1.20 -6.45 4.88
N CYS A 29 1.01 -7.36 3.92
CA CYS A 29 0.99 -6.99 2.52
C CYS A 29 -0.06 -5.88 2.32
N LEU A 30 0.22 -4.89 1.45
CA LEU A 30 -0.80 -3.94 1.04
C LEU A 30 -1.99 -4.72 0.49
N GLN A 31 -3.18 -4.44 1.02
CA GLN A 31 -4.41 -5.12 0.66
C GLN A 31 -5.57 -4.13 0.71
N GLY A 32 -6.55 -4.33 -0.15
CA GLY A 32 -7.78 -3.55 -0.18
C GLY A 32 -7.70 -2.39 -1.17
N ARG A 33 -8.76 -1.58 -1.14
CA ARG A 33 -8.91 -0.43 -2.02
C ARG A 33 -8.46 0.84 -1.31
N TYR A 34 -7.76 1.67 -2.04
CA TYR A 34 -7.37 3.01 -1.62
C TYR A 34 -7.79 3.98 -2.70
N SER A 35 -8.33 5.12 -2.31
CA SER A 35 -8.73 6.17 -3.23
C SER A 35 -8.37 7.54 -2.70
N SER A 36 -8.36 8.51 -3.61
CA SER A 36 -8.33 9.92 -3.29
C SER A 36 -9.07 10.69 -4.36
N GLN A 37 -9.62 11.82 -3.95
CA GLN A 37 -10.26 12.78 -4.83
C GLN A 37 -9.90 14.19 -4.37
N GLY A 38 -9.61 15.06 -5.32
CA GLY A 38 -9.22 16.43 -5.00
C GLY A 38 -9.26 17.35 -6.22
N THR A 39 -8.78 18.56 -6.01
CA THR A 39 -8.70 19.60 -7.05
C THR A 39 -7.24 19.97 -7.25
N LEU A 40 -6.79 19.91 -8.49
CA LEU A 40 -5.47 20.36 -8.92
C LEU A 40 -5.58 21.78 -9.47
N LEU A 41 -4.77 22.71 -8.95
CA LEU A 41 -4.60 24.05 -9.51
C LEU A 41 -3.53 23.98 -10.61
N LEU A 42 -3.87 24.44 -11.81
CA LEU A 42 -2.97 24.43 -12.97
C LEU A 42 -2.15 25.71 -13.04
N ALA A 43 -1.06 25.70 -13.82
CA ALA A 43 -0.21 26.87 -14.01
C ALA A 43 -0.94 28.10 -14.59
N ASP A 44 -2.00 27.90 -15.37
CA ASP A 44 -2.84 28.98 -15.92
C ASP A 44 -3.82 29.59 -14.90
N GLY A 45 -3.82 29.10 -13.65
CA GLY A 45 -4.69 29.54 -12.57
C GLY A 45 -6.08 28.90 -12.59
N SER A 46 -6.39 28.08 -13.60
CA SER A 46 -7.60 27.27 -13.59
C SER A 46 -7.44 26.05 -12.70
N SER A 47 -8.53 25.34 -12.43
CA SER A 47 -8.51 24.15 -11.57
C SER A 47 -9.24 22.99 -12.22
N THR A 48 -8.80 21.77 -11.93
CA THR A 48 -9.46 20.56 -12.41
C THR A 48 -9.65 19.53 -11.33
N GLN A 49 -10.70 18.72 -11.47
CA GLN A 49 -10.93 17.59 -10.60
C GLN A 49 -9.96 16.45 -10.96
N VAL A 50 -9.34 15.88 -9.93
CA VAL A 50 -8.52 14.69 -10.02
C VAL A 50 -9.07 13.61 -9.10
N SER A 51 -8.98 12.35 -9.52
CA SER A 51 -9.27 11.19 -8.68
C SER A 51 -8.29 10.07 -8.98
N HIS A 52 -7.85 9.39 -7.93
CA HIS A 52 -6.98 8.23 -8.02
C HIS A 52 -7.61 7.07 -7.25
N THR A 53 -7.49 5.85 -7.76
CA THR A 53 -7.94 4.65 -7.08
C THR A 53 -6.95 3.54 -7.36
N VAL A 54 -6.61 2.76 -6.34
CA VAL A 54 -5.76 1.59 -6.46
C VAL A 54 -6.34 0.44 -5.63
N GLN A 55 -6.41 -0.73 -6.24
CA GLN A 55 -6.72 -1.98 -5.56
C GLN A 55 -5.44 -2.76 -5.37
N PHE A 56 -5.12 -3.11 -4.13
CA PHE A 56 -4.05 -4.07 -3.81
C PHE A 56 -4.64 -5.45 -3.54
N SER A 57 -4.07 -6.48 -4.17
CA SER A 57 -4.38 -7.88 -3.89
C SER A 57 -3.19 -8.75 -4.25
N ASP A 58 -2.80 -9.67 -3.36
CA ASP A 58 -1.81 -10.71 -3.66
C ASP A 58 -0.49 -10.17 -4.24
N GLN A 59 0.04 -9.11 -3.61
CA GLN A 59 1.25 -8.40 -4.06
C GLN A 59 1.15 -7.79 -5.46
N ARG A 60 -0.07 -7.61 -5.98
CA ARG A 60 -0.37 -6.88 -7.20
C ARG A 60 -1.13 -5.62 -6.89
N PHE A 61 -1.08 -4.68 -7.82
CA PHE A 61 -1.89 -3.48 -7.79
C PHE A 61 -2.59 -3.26 -9.13
N TYR A 62 -3.77 -2.65 -9.06
CA TYR A 62 -4.56 -2.22 -10.21
C TYR A 62 -5.00 -0.79 -9.95
N GLY A 63 -4.42 0.15 -10.69
CA GLY A 63 -4.57 1.59 -10.52
C GLY A 63 -5.38 2.23 -11.63
N LEU A 64 -6.14 3.26 -11.27
CA LEU A 64 -6.83 4.16 -12.18
C LEU A 64 -6.63 5.61 -11.71
N SER A 65 -6.14 6.46 -12.60
CA SER A 65 -6.04 7.91 -12.42
C SER A 65 -6.94 8.61 -13.42
N ARG A 66 -7.68 9.63 -12.99
CA ARG A 66 -8.53 10.43 -13.86
C ARG A 66 -8.29 11.92 -13.62
N GLN A 67 -8.09 12.66 -14.70
CA GLN A 67 -7.94 14.11 -14.71
C GLN A 67 -8.37 14.68 -16.06
N GLN A 68 -9.18 15.75 -16.10
CA GLN A 68 -9.54 16.47 -17.36
C GLN A 68 -10.02 15.56 -18.52
N GLY A 69 -10.74 14.48 -18.21
CA GLY A 69 -11.19 13.51 -19.22
C GLY A 69 -10.10 12.54 -19.71
N MET A 70 -8.85 12.71 -19.30
CA MET A 70 -7.83 11.67 -19.39
C MET A 70 -8.08 10.62 -18.31
N ILE A 71 -8.01 9.35 -18.69
CA ILE A 71 -8.03 8.21 -17.78
C ILE A 71 -6.76 7.42 -18.06
N VAL A 72 -5.99 7.15 -17.01
CA VAL A 72 -4.86 6.22 -17.07
C VAL A 72 -5.14 5.03 -16.18
N GLU A 73 -5.09 3.85 -16.79
CA GLU A 73 -5.10 2.56 -16.13
C GLU A 73 -3.67 2.05 -16.06
N PHE A 74 -3.26 1.52 -14.92
CA PHE A 74 -1.90 0.99 -14.75
C PHE A 74 -1.89 -0.12 -13.72
N ASP A 75 -1.16 -1.19 -13.99
CA ASP A 75 -1.12 -2.37 -13.15
C ASP A 75 0.27 -2.98 -13.10
N GLY A 76 0.51 -3.78 -12.07
CA GLY A 76 1.79 -4.43 -11.87
C GLY A 76 1.89 -5.09 -10.51
N ARG A 77 3.12 -5.10 -9.98
CA ARG A 77 3.44 -5.77 -8.71
C ARG A 77 3.87 -4.78 -7.64
N VAL A 78 3.68 -5.21 -6.39
CA VAL A 78 4.06 -4.50 -5.18
C VAL A 78 5.25 -5.20 -4.56
N GLU A 79 6.34 -4.48 -4.37
CA GLU A 79 7.49 -4.92 -3.59
C GLU A 79 7.52 -4.20 -2.25
N LYS A 80 7.58 -4.96 -1.16
CA LYS A 80 7.81 -4.39 0.16
C LYS A 80 9.31 -4.13 0.35
N ARG A 81 9.68 -2.93 0.79
CA ARG A 81 11.08 -2.59 1.07
C ARG A 81 11.40 -2.67 2.56
N GLN A 82 10.65 -1.91 3.36
CA GLN A 82 10.76 -1.90 4.82
C GLN A 82 9.40 -1.52 5.41
N LYS A 83 9.27 -1.50 6.74
CA LYS A 83 8.02 -1.14 7.41
C LYS A 83 7.51 0.22 6.91
N GLY A 84 6.28 0.24 6.38
CA GLY A 84 5.64 1.46 5.86
C GLY A 84 6.17 1.95 4.51
N HIS A 85 7.09 1.23 3.85
CA HIS A 85 7.62 1.61 2.55
C HIS A 85 7.46 0.48 1.52
N PHE A 86 6.84 0.82 0.40
CA PHE A 86 6.52 -0.11 -0.67
C PHE A 86 6.94 0.47 -2.02
N GLN A 87 7.05 -0.39 -3.02
CA GLN A 87 7.29 0.01 -4.40
C GLN A 87 6.26 -0.62 -5.31
N LEU A 88 5.66 0.19 -6.17
CA LEU A 88 4.85 -0.28 -7.27
C LEU A 88 5.75 -0.35 -8.51
N ILE A 89 5.88 -1.53 -9.09
CA ILE A 89 6.56 -1.68 -10.38
C ILE A 89 5.49 -1.83 -11.45
N VAL A 90 5.41 -0.83 -12.31
CA VAL A 90 4.45 -0.78 -13.41
C VAL A 90 4.84 -1.84 -14.44
N GLU A 91 3.94 -2.79 -14.69
CA GLU A 91 4.11 -3.83 -15.71
C GLU A 91 3.37 -3.43 -16.99
N LYS A 92 2.22 -2.78 -16.85
CA LYS A 92 1.40 -2.29 -17.95
C LYS A 92 0.74 -0.97 -17.55
N GLY A 93 0.62 -0.05 -18.49
CA GLY A 93 -0.24 1.11 -18.34
C GLY A 93 -0.76 1.59 -19.68
N ASN A 94 -1.92 2.25 -19.65
CA ASN A 94 -2.63 2.71 -20.84
C ASN A 94 -3.38 4.01 -20.53
N ALA A 95 -3.36 4.96 -21.47
CA ALA A 95 -4.18 6.16 -21.41
C ALA A 95 -5.34 6.10 -22.41
N SER A 96 -6.53 6.53 -21.99
CA SER A 96 -7.67 6.73 -22.89
C SER A 96 -7.42 7.87 -23.90
N LYS A 97 -6.69 8.91 -23.48
CA LYS A 97 -6.33 10.08 -24.28
C LYS A 97 -5.17 10.82 -23.60
N LEU A 98 -4.30 11.42 -24.41
CA LEU A 98 -3.37 12.46 -23.97
C LEU A 98 -3.89 13.81 -24.47
N ASP A 99 -3.98 14.79 -23.59
CA ASP A 99 -4.31 16.18 -23.95
C ASP A 99 -3.02 17.00 -24.01
N ALA A 100 -2.72 17.56 -25.18
CA ALA A 100 -1.53 18.39 -25.39
C ALA A 100 -1.61 19.74 -24.65
N ASN A 101 -2.79 20.12 -24.15
CA ASN A 101 -2.98 21.32 -23.34
C ASN A 101 -3.00 21.00 -21.83
N ALA A 102 -2.82 19.73 -21.43
CA ALA A 102 -2.69 19.39 -20.02
C ALA A 102 -1.43 20.04 -19.44
N ASP A 103 -1.52 20.44 -18.17
CA ASP A 103 -0.37 20.93 -17.43
C ASP A 103 0.77 19.90 -17.40
N ASP A 104 2.02 20.37 -17.46
CA ASP A 104 3.21 19.53 -17.56
C ASP A 104 3.32 18.52 -16.42
N TYR A 105 2.91 18.90 -15.20
CA TYR A 105 2.94 18.01 -14.05
C TYR A 105 1.97 16.84 -14.22
N SER A 106 0.77 17.14 -14.69
CA SER A 106 -0.24 16.14 -15.00
C SER A 106 0.22 15.23 -16.13
N LEU A 107 0.74 15.80 -17.21
CA LEU A 107 1.23 15.02 -18.34
C LEU A 107 2.37 14.08 -17.90
N PHE A 108 3.30 14.58 -17.09
CA PHE A 108 4.38 13.78 -16.52
C PHE A 108 3.84 12.61 -15.71
N ALA A 109 2.95 12.84 -14.75
CA ALA A 109 2.40 11.78 -13.92
C ALA A 109 1.68 10.70 -14.76
N HIS A 110 0.86 11.11 -15.74
CA HIS A 110 0.13 10.17 -16.60
C HIS A 110 1.05 9.37 -17.52
N LEU A 111 2.10 9.98 -18.07
CA LEU A 111 3.10 9.28 -18.90
C LEU A 111 3.99 8.36 -18.06
N PHE A 112 4.32 8.76 -16.83
CA PHE A 112 5.10 7.95 -15.90
C PHE A 112 4.36 6.65 -15.55
N LEU A 113 3.05 6.76 -15.24
CA LEU A 113 2.19 5.61 -14.95
C LEU A 113 2.00 4.65 -16.13
N GLN A 114 2.19 5.10 -17.37
CA GLN A 114 2.11 4.25 -18.57
C GLN A 114 3.39 3.47 -18.85
N ARG A 115 4.54 3.98 -18.39
CA ARG A 115 5.84 3.43 -18.76
C ARG A 115 6.12 2.15 -17.99
N THR A 116 6.11 1.01 -18.68
CA THR A 116 6.57 -0.27 -18.14
C THR A 116 7.96 -0.15 -17.52
N GLY A 117 8.13 -0.73 -16.34
CA GLY A 117 9.36 -0.67 -15.55
C GLY A 117 9.48 0.58 -14.67
N SER A 118 8.54 1.53 -14.76
CA SER A 118 8.49 2.66 -13.81
C SER A 118 8.27 2.14 -12.39
N VAL A 119 9.01 2.73 -11.45
CA VAL A 119 8.94 2.40 -10.03
C VAL A 119 8.33 3.58 -9.30
N ILE A 120 7.25 3.33 -8.56
CA ILE A 120 6.58 4.32 -7.72
C ILE A 120 6.83 3.94 -6.27
N ASN A 121 7.56 4.78 -5.54
CA ASN A 121 7.83 4.61 -4.12
C ASN A 121 6.64 5.11 -3.29
N LEU A 122 6.05 4.20 -2.52
CA LEU A 122 4.99 4.50 -1.58
C LEU A 122 5.53 4.61 -0.16
N THR A 123 5.14 5.67 0.53
CA THR A 123 5.35 5.84 1.97
C THR A 123 4.00 5.87 2.67
N ALA A 124 3.82 5.00 3.67
CA ALA A 124 2.63 4.98 4.50
C ALA A 124 2.64 6.17 5.47
N ILE A 125 1.54 6.91 5.49
CA ILE A 125 1.27 8.04 6.39
C ILE A 125 -0.13 7.80 6.94
N ASP A 126 -0.20 7.35 8.19
CA ASP A 126 -1.43 6.85 8.81
C ASP A 126 -2.14 5.80 7.93
N ASP A 127 -3.40 6.04 7.56
CA ASP A 127 -4.21 5.16 6.69
C ASP A 127 -4.05 5.48 5.19
N CYS A 128 -3.06 6.29 4.83
CA CYS A 128 -2.80 6.73 3.46
C CYS A 128 -1.40 6.31 2.97
N LEU A 129 -1.23 6.38 1.65
CA LEU A 129 -0.01 6.07 0.93
C LEU A 129 0.34 7.28 0.06
N TYR A 130 1.53 7.83 0.24
CA TYR A 130 2.08 8.88 -0.60
C TYR A 130 3.01 8.30 -1.67
N ALA A 131 2.69 8.51 -2.94
CA ALA A 131 3.49 8.13 -4.09
C ALA A 131 4.46 9.25 -4.45
N THR A 132 5.76 9.00 -4.31
CA THR A 132 6.79 10.04 -4.40
C THR A 132 6.90 10.64 -5.80
N GLU A 133 6.90 9.78 -6.83
CA GLU A 133 7.18 10.17 -8.22
C GLU A 133 6.02 10.91 -8.87
N THR A 134 4.78 10.60 -8.47
CA THR A 134 3.57 11.19 -9.04
C THR A 134 2.87 12.17 -8.09
N SER A 135 3.41 12.34 -6.89
CA SER A 135 2.82 13.01 -5.71
C SER A 135 1.35 12.67 -5.47
N GLN A 136 0.93 11.47 -5.88
CA GLN A 136 -0.43 10.99 -5.65
C GLN A 136 -0.56 10.49 -4.21
N VAL A 137 -1.72 10.75 -3.62
CA VAL A 137 -2.08 10.20 -2.32
C VAL A 137 -3.15 9.13 -2.56
N TYR A 138 -3.09 8.02 -1.84
CA TYR A 138 -4.15 7.01 -1.82
C TYR A 138 -4.50 6.71 -0.37
N CYS A 139 -5.71 7.03 0.06
CA CYS A 139 -6.19 6.75 1.41
C CYS A 139 -7.11 5.54 1.38
N ARG A 140 -7.06 4.73 2.43
CA ARG A 140 -7.90 3.55 2.52
C ARG A 140 -9.39 3.94 2.51
N ASP A 141 -10.17 3.22 1.69
CA ASP A 141 -11.63 3.36 1.61
C ASP A 141 -12.35 2.88 2.89
#